data_AF-A0A917IW92-F1
#
_entry.id   AF-A0A917IW92-F1
#
_cell.length_a   1.000
_cell.length_b   1.000
_cell.length_c   1.000
_cell.angle_alpha   90.00
_cell.angle_beta   90.00
_cell.angle_gamma   90.00
#
_symmetry.space_group_name_H-M   'P 1'
#
loop_
_entity.id
_entity.type
_entity.pdbx_description
1 polymer ?
#
loop_
_entity_poly.entity_id
_entity_poly.type
_entity_poly.pdbx_seq_one_letter_code
_entity_poly.pdbx_strand_id
1 'polypeptide(L)'
;MQVASVTVSDNKVLTASVTGGKAFLKTVEAGGVDVEFTGIDGRKEKLRVWVRVPFYMWRSLVNHATYKPQVKVKIADAALSAAVTKELTEKLAKPYYINFRNEDSAWYFNIPETQRFTAWYSYKDLRFILKVNGETNEYKVLTHKDRKILGLEQDLTTRYQALHPGKGVELVVTVEYVQDQLPPG
;
A
#
# COMPACT_ATOMS: atom_id res chain seq x y z
N MET A 1 -8.89 31.37 -19.04
CA MET A 1 -10.37 31.51 -18.99
C MET A 1 -10.81 31.34 -17.54
N GLN A 2 -11.55 32.29 -16.96
CA GLN A 2 -12.20 32.05 -15.67
C GLN A 2 -13.48 31.24 -15.92
N VAL A 3 -13.70 30.20 -15.13
CA VAL A 3 -14.83 29.28 -15.26
C VAL A 3 -16.01 29.80 -14.45
N ALA A 4 -17.21 29.82 -15.02
CA ALA A 4 -18.47 30.14 -14.35
C ALA A 4 -19.23 28.88 -13.92
N SER A 5 -19.25 27.86 -14.77
CA SER A 5 -19.82 26.55 -14.45
C SER A 5 -19.04 25.41 -15.10
N VAL A 6 -19.16 24.23 -14.52
CA VAL A 6 -18.58 22.99 -15.02
C VAL A 6 -19.68 21.95 -15.07
N THR A 7 -19.74 21.19 -16.16
CA THR A 7 -20.68 20.07 -16.32
C THR A 7 -19.89 18.84 -16.73
N VAL A 8 -20.18 17.72 -16.06
CA VAL A 8 -19.55 16.43 -16.33
C VAL A 8 -20.63 15.38 -16.48
N SER A 9 -20.57 14.63 -17.58
CA SER A 9 -21.47 13.50 -17.85
C SER A 9 -20.85 12.15 -17.50
N ASP A 10 -19.56 12.13 -17.17
CA ASP A 10 -18.84 10.92 -16.80
C ASP A 10 -19.20 10.49 -15.37
N ASN A 11 -19.69 9.26 -15.22
CA ASN A 11 -20.09 8.69 -13.93
C ASN A 11 -18.89 8.45 -12.98
N LYS A 12 -17.66 8.60 -13.47
CA LYS A 12 -16.44 8.56 -12.65
C LYS A 12 -16.26 9.82 -11.80
N VAL A 13 -16.97 10.91 -12.08
CA VAL A 13 -16.85 12.17 -11.33
C VAL A 13 -17.93 12.24 -10.24
N LEU A 14 -17.49 12.27 -8.98
CA LEU A 14 -18.38 12.41 -7.82
C LEU A 14 -18.85 13.84 -7.61
N THR A 15 -17.92 14.80 -7.73
CA THR A 15 -18.23 16.21 -7.56
C THR A 15 -17.49 17.05 -8.59
N ALA A 16 -18.18 18.07 -9.10
CA ALA A 16 -17.64 19.09 -9.96
C ALA A 16 -18.08 20.45 -9.42
N SER A 17 -17.13 21.31 -9.06
CA SER A 17 -17.43 22.63 -8.49
C SER A 17 -16.56 23.71 -9.11
N VAL A 18 -17.00 24.95 -8.97
CA VAL A 18 -16.23 26.13 -9.37
C VAL A 18 -15.93 26.96 -8.13
N THR A 19 -14.67 27.30 -7.91
CA THR A 19 -14.26 28.17 -6.78
C THR A 19 -13.13 29.09 -7.25
N GLY A 20 -13.28 30.39 -7.05
CA GLY A 20 -12.29 31.38 -7.49
C GLY A 20 -12.02 31.36 -9.01
N GLY A 21 -13.04 31.08 -9.82
CA GLY A 21 -12.93 30.99 -11.28
C GLY A 21 -12.18 29.75 -11.79
N LYS A 22 -11.93 28.76 -10.92
CA LYS A 22 -11.29 27.48 -11.25
C LYS A 22 -12.27 26.34 -11.04
N ALA A 23 -12.23 25.35 -11.91
CA ALA A 23 -12.99 24.12 -11.74
C ALA A 23 -12.22 23.10 -10.89
N PHE A 24 -12.92 22.43 -9.98
CA PHE A 24 -12.42 21.35 -9.15
C PHE A 24 -13.25 20.10 -9.41
N LEU A 25 -12.58 18.97 -9.62
CA LEU A 25 -13.20 17.69 -9.92
C LEU A 25 -12.72 16.66 -8.89
N LYS A 26 -13.64 15.93 -8.28
CA LYS A 26 -13.33 14.73 -7.47
C LYS A 26 -13.82 13.51 -8.21
N THR A 27 -12.94 12.53 -8.44
CA THR A 27 -13.29 11.29 -9.14
C THR A 27 -13.11 10.07 -8.26
N VAL A 28 -13.75 8.96 -8.64
CA VAL A 28 -13.57 7.62 -8.02
C VAL A 28 -12.52 6.77 -8.72
N GLU A 29 -12.11 7.16 -9.92
CA GLU A 29 -11.19 6.38 -10.75
C GLU A 29 -10.20 7.30 -11.51
N ALA A 30 -9.03 6.76 -11.84
CA ALA A 30 -8.12 7.35 -12.82
C ALA A 30 -8.68 7.24 -14.23
N GLY A 31 -8.27 8.16 -15.10
CA GLY A 31 -8.58 8.10 -16.52
C GLY A 31 -8.80 9.48 -17.11
N GLY A 32 -9.03 9.49 -18.44
CA GLY A 32 -9.47 10.69 -19.13
C GLY A 32 -10.98 10.87 -18.96
N VAL A 33 -11.38 12.00 -18.38
CA VAL A 33 -12.75 12.45 -18.17
C VAL A 33 -13.05 13.59 -19.13
N ASP A 34 -14.17 13.53 -19.84
CA ASP A 34 -14.63 14.64 -20.68
C ASP A 34 -15.42 15.64 -19.85
N VAL A 35 -15.02 16.91 -19.91
CA VAL A 35 -15.57 17.99 -19.10
C VAL A 35 -15.96 19.15 -20.00
N GLU A 36 -17.17 19.67 -19.83
CA GLU A 36 -17.61 20.92 -20.44
C GLU A 36 -17.48 22.07 -19.44
N PHE A 37 -16.75 23.12 -19.81
CA PHE A 37 -16.61 24.34 -19.04
C PHE A 37 -17.39 25.46 -19.73
N THR A 38 -18.13 26.25 -18.95
CA THR A 38 -18.67 27.52 -19.42
C THR A 38 -17.88 28.65 -18.80
N GLY A 39 -17.25 29.49 -19.63
CA GLY A 39 -16.57 30.71 -19.20
C GLY A 39 -17.54 31.77 -18.71
N ILE A 40 -17.05 32.76 -17.97
CA ILE A 40 -17.86 33.92 -17.54
C ILE A 40 -18.35 34.74 -18.75
N ASP A 41 -17.65 34.64 -19.88
CA ASP A 41 -18.03 35.20 -21.18
C ASP A 41 -19.12 34.38 -21.91
N GLY A 42 -19.62 33.31 -21.29
CA GLY A 42 -20.66 32.43 -21.85
C GLY A 42 -20.15 31.43 -22.90
N ARG A 43 -18.84 31.44 -23.21
CA ARG A 43 -18.26 30.47 -24.15
C ARG A 43 -18.17 29.10 -23.52
N LYS A 44 -18.45 28.07 -24.33
CA LYS A 44 -18.38 26.68 -23.91
C LYS A 44 -17.18 26.00 -24.55
N GLU A 45 -16.43 25.26 -23.75
CA GLU A 45 -15.32 24.43 -24.23
C GLU A 45 -15.42 23.03 -23.64
N LYS A 46 -15.11 22.02 -24.46
CA LYS A 46 -14.96 20.63 -24.02
C LYS A 46 -13.49 20.27 -23.97
N LEU A 47 -13.04 19.78 -22.83
CA LEU A 47 -11.68 19.29 -22.65
C LEU A 47 -11.71 17.90 -22.05
N ARG A 48 -10.78 17.06 -22.51
CA ARG A 48 -10.49 15.79 -21.86
C ARG A 48 -9.45 16.01 -20.77
N VAL A 49 -9.88 15.92 -19.52
CA VAL A 49 -9.02 16.08 -18.34
C VAL A 49 -8.52 14.70 -17.90
N TRP A 50 -7.20 14.54 -17.80
CA TRP A 50 -6.62 13.32 -17.26
C TRP A 50 -6.53 13.40 -15.73
N VAL A 51 -7.34 12.59 -15.05
CA VAL A 51 -7.28 12.46 -13.61
C VAL A 51 -6.29 11.36 -13.24
N ARG A 52 -5.30 11.73 -12.43
CA ARG A 52 -4.35 10.82 -11.82
C ARG A 52 -4.80 10.55 -10.39
N VAL A 53 -4.98 9.29 -10.03
CA VAL A 53 -5.06 8.92 -8.61
C VAL A 53 -3.64 9.07 -8.04
N PRO A 54 -3.44 9.62 -6.84
CA PRO A 54 -2.14 9.57 -6.19
C PRO A 54 -1.69 8.10 -6.16
N PHE A 55 -0.61 7.84 -6.88
CA PHE A 55 -0.05 6.51 -7.05
C PHE A 55 0.95 6.30 -5.91
N TYR A 56 0.53 5.58 -4.87
CA TYR A 56 1.45 5.11 -3.84
C TYR A 56 1.85 3.69 -4.20
N MET A 57 3.15 3.44 -4.28
CA MET A 57 3.65 2.11 -4.57
C MET A 57 4.75 1.76 -3.61
N TRP A 58 4.45 0.85 -2.70
CA TRP A 58 5.46 0.28 -1.84
C TRP A 58 6.22 -0.79 -2.59
N ARG A 59 7.54 -0.63 -2.66
CA ARG A 59 8.45 -1.63 -3.20
C ARG A 59 9.28 -2.20 -2.07
N SER A 60 9.33 -3.53 -1.96
CA SER A 60 10.18 -4.16 -0.94
C SER A 60 11.66 -3.99 -1.24
N LEU A 61 12.45 -3.81 -0.18
CA LEU A 61 13.88 -3.51 -0.22
C LEU A 61 14.74 -4.72 0.12
N VAL A 62 14.53 -5.83 -0.59
CA VAL A 62 15.23 -7.10 -0.31
C VAL A 62 16.75 -6.98 -0.44
N ASN A 63 17.23 -6.30 -1.48
CA ASN A 63 18.65 -6.20 -1.83
C ASN A 63 19.27 -4.82 -1.55
N HIS A 64 18.65 -4.02 -0.67
CA HIS A 64 19.14 -2.68 -0.38
C HIS A 64 20.39 -2.72 0.50
N ALA A 65 21.35 -1.81 0.27
CA ALA A 65 22.64 -1.80 0.96
C ALA A 65 22.49 -1.60 2.48
N THR A 66 21.67 -0.61 2.88
CA THR A 66 21.45 -0.23 4.28
C THR A 66 20.27 -0.96 4.95
N TYR A 67 19.11 -0.99 4.30
CA TYR A 67 17.87 -1.52 4.86
C TYR A 67 17.64 -2.95 4.41
N LYS A 68 17.98 -3.92 5.25
CA LYS A 68 17.86 -5.36 4.94
C LYS A 68 16.80 -6.00 5.83
N PRO A 69 15.96 -6.91 5.28
CA PRO A 69 14.99 -7.64 6.10
C PRO A 69 15.65 -8.33 7.30
N GLN A 70 14.95 -8.38 8.42
CA GLN A 70 15.41 -8.98 9.66
C GLN A 70 14.45 -10.05 10.15
N VAL A 71 15.01 -11.10 10.73
CA VAL A 71 14.27 -12.20 11.36
C VAL A 71 14.85 -12.40 12.77
N LYS A 72 13.98 -12.35 13.78
CA LYS A 72 14.31 -12.59 15.18
C LYS A 72 13.46 -13.75 15.69
N VAL A 73 14.11 -14.87 15.99
CA VAL A 73 13.45 -16.10 16.44
C VAL A 73 14.08 -16.53 17.76
N LYS A 74 13.24 -16.77 18.76
CA LYS A 74 13.60 -17.36 20.05
C LYS A 74 12.65 -18.51 20.32
N ILE A 75 13.12 -19.73 20.05
CA ILE A 75 12.39 -20.97 20.26
C ILE A 75 13.34 -21.94 20.98
N ALA A 76 12.88 -22.59 22.05
CA ALA A 76 13.70 -23.52 22.83
C ALA A 76 14.15 -24.75 22.02
N ASP A 77 13.29 -25.26 21.13
CA ASP A 77 13.64 -26.30 20.17
C ASP A 77 14.56 -25.74 19.08
N ALA A 78 15.84 -26.11 19.11
CA ALA A 78 16.87 -25.59 18.20
C ALA A 78 16.63 -25.96 16.73
N ALA A 79 16.10 -27.16 16.46
CA ALA A 79 15.82 -27.60 15.09
C ALA A 79 14.66 -26.81 14.51
N LEU A 80 13.60 -26.60 15.31
CA LEU A 80 12.49 -25.73 14.92
C LEU A 80 12.93 -24.27 14.75
N SER A 81 13.74 -23.74 15.68
CA SER A 81 14.28 -22.38 15.59
C SER A 81 15.03 -22.15 14.27
N ALA A 82 15.86 -23.10 13.86
CA ALA A 82 16.58 -23.03 12.59
C ALA A 82 15.63 -23.12 11.38
N ALA A 83 14.64 -24.02 11.42
CA ALA A 83 13.67 -24.18 10.36
C ALA A 83 12.82 -22.90 10.15
N VAL A 84 12.27 -22.33 11.23
CA VAL A 84 11.47 -21.09 11.20
C VAL A 84 12.33 -19.91 10.72
N THR A 85 13.56 -19.79 11.21
CA THR A 85 14.48 -18.73 10.76
C THR A 85 14.73 -18.81 9.26
N LYS A 86 14.98 -20.02 8.74
CA LYS A 86 15.20 -20.25 7.31
C LYS A 86 13.95 -19.92 6.49
N GLU A 87 12.79 -20.45 6.88
CA GLU A 87 11.50 -20.20 6.21
C GLU A 87 11.21 -18.70 6.08
N LEU A 88 11.31 -17.96 7.19
CA LEU A 88 11.01 -16.53 7.21
C LEU A 88 12.05 -15.73 6.42
N THR A 89 13.33 -16.11 6.48
CA THR A 89 14.39 -15.47 5.69
C THR A 89 14.14 -15.66 4.19
N GLU A 90 13.78 -16.88 3.76
CA GLU A 90 13.43 -17.19 2.37
C GLU A 90 12.16 -16.45 1.93
N LYS A 91 11.16 -16.31 2.80
CA LYS A 91 9.94 -15.52 2.52
C LYS A 91 10.27 -14.05 2.29
N LEU A 92 11.06 -13.44 3.18
CA LEU A 92 11.45 -12.03 3.08
C LEU A 92 12.41 -11.74 1.93
N ALA A 93 13.10 -12.76 1.42
CA ALA A 93 13.94 -12.65 0.23
C ALA A 93 13.15 -12.54 -1.07
N LYS A 94 11.82 -12.72 -1.05
CA LYS A 94 10.97 -12.60 -2.24
C LYS A 94 10.57 -11.14 -2.47
N PRO A 95 11.01 -10.51 -3.58
CA PRO A 95 10.67 -9.13 -3.84
C PRO A 95 9.20 -8.98 -4.22
N TYR A 96 8.55 -7.91 -3.75
CA TYR A 96 7.16 -7.59 -4.06
C TYR A 96 6.95 -6.10 -4.25
N TYR A 97 5.80 -5.76 -4.80
CA TYR A 97 5.28 -4.41 -4.78
C TYR A 97 3.79 -4.40 -4.41
N ILE A 98 3.38 -3.35 -3.70
CA ILE A 98 2.00 -3.07 -3.35
C ILE A 98 1.64 -1.76 -4.04
N ASN A 99 0.65 -1.83 -4.93
CA ASN A 99 0.10 -0.65 -5.61
C ASN A 99 -1.23 -0.29 -4.96
N PHE A 100 -1.27 0.82 -4.24
CA PHE A 100 -2.47 1.30 -3.56
C PHE A 100 -3.37 2.03 -4.58
N ARG A 101 -4.60 1.54 -4.75
CA ARG A 101 -5.51 2.05 -5.80
C ARG A 101 -6.49 3.09 -5.29
N ASN A 102 -6.97 2.92 -4.07
CA ASN A 102 -7.89 3.80 -3.37
C ASN A 102 -7.66 3.65 -1.85
N GLU A 103 -8.55 4.13 -0.99
CA GLU A 103 -8.38 4.14 0.47
C GLU A 103 -8.29 2.76 1.12
N ASP A 104 -8.77 1.69 0.46
CA ASP A 104 -8.90 0.37 1.08
C ASP A 104 -8.51 -0.82 0.16
N SER A 105 -8.21 -0.55 -1.10
CA SER A 105 -7.84 -1.56 -2.11
C SER A 105 -6.43 -1.35 -2.64
N ALA A 106 -5.72 -2.46 -2.75
CA ALA A 106 -4.40 -2.52 -3.34
C ALA A 106 -4.28 -3.70 -4.31
N TRP A 107 -3.27 -3.63 -5.17
CA TRP A 107 -2.77 -4.80 -5.88
C TRP A 107 -1.44 -5.21 -5.28
N TYR A 108 -1.36 -6.46 -4.84
CA TYR A 108 -0.13 -7.08 -4.41
C TYR A 108 0.47 -7.87 -5.56
N PHE A 109 1.78 -7.75 -5.73
CA PHE A 109 2.50 -8.42 -6.79
C PHE A 109 3.75 -9.08 -6.25
N ASN A 110 3.84 -10.39 -6.44
CA ASN A 110 5.03 -11.16 -6.15
C ASN A 110 5.91 -11.18 -7.41
N ILE A 111 7.05 -10.46 -7.40
CA ILE A 111 7.88 -10.27 -8.60
C ILE A 111 8.35 -11.59 -9.25
N PRO A 112 8.77 -12.62 -8.49
CA PRO A 112 9.18 -13.90 -9.07
C PRO A 112 8.06 -14.65 -9.82
N GLU A 113 6.80 -14.45 -9.43
CA GLU A 113 5.66 -15.20 -9.96
C GLU A 113 4.84 -14.39 -10.97
N THR A 114 5.10 -13.07 -11.10
CA THR A 114 4.34 -12.10 -11.93
C THR A 114 2.83 -12.09 -11.70
N GLN A 115 2.34 -12.85 -10.73
CA GLN A 115 0.93 -12.98 -10.42
C GLN A 115 0.48 -11.77 -9.61
N ARG A 116 -0.59 -11.14 -10.09
CA ARG A 116 -1.27 -10.05 -9.41
C ARG A 116 -2.36 -10.63 -8.51
N PHE A 117 -2.35 -10.22 -7.26
CA PHE A 117 -3.39 -10.54 -6.30
C PHE A 117 -4.14 -9.26 -5.92
N THR A 118 -5.46 -9.36 -5.87
CA THR A 118 -6.26 -8.32 -5.24
C THR A 118 -6.00 -8.37 -3.74
N ALA A 119 -5.68 -7.22 -3.16
CA ALA A 119 -5.48 -7.07 -1.74
C ALA A 119 -6.40 -5.98 -1.19
N TRP A 120 -6.75 -6.13 0.08
CA TRP A 120 -7.37 -5.07 0.87
C TRP A 120 -6.35 -4.59 1.88
N TYR A 121 -6.38 -3.30 2.21
CA TYR A 121 -5.50 -2.76 3.24
C TYR A 121 -6.22 -1.77 4.15
N SER A 122 -5.65 -1.56 5.33
CA SER A 122 -5.99 -0.45 6.20
C SER A 122 -4.72 0.08 6.84
N TYR A 123 -4.63 1.39 6.93
CA TYR A 123 -3.52 2.07 7.58
C TYR A 123 -4.04 3.10 8.57
N LYS A 124 -3.75 2.90 9.86
CA LYS A 124 -4.16 3.82 10.93
C LYS A 124 -3.21 3.71 12.13
N ASP A 125 -2.86 4.84 12.74
CA ASP A 125 -2.04 4.90 13.97
C ASP A 125 -0.72 4.10 13.87
N LEU A 126 -0.03 4.22 12.74
CA LEU A 126 1.19 3.46 12.40
C LEU A 126 0.99 1.92 12.40
N ARG A 127 -0.24 1.45 12.26
CA ARG A 127 -0.57 0.03 12.03
C ARG A 127 -1.01 -0.15 10.60
N PHE A 128 -0.36 -1.06 9.89
CA PHE A 128 -0.71 -1.45 8.54
C PHE A 128 -1.27 -2.87 8.55
N ILE A 129 -2.47 -3.05 8.02
CA ILE A 129 -3.10 -4.37 7.88
C ILE A 129 -3.22 -4.64 6.39
N LEU A 130 -2.69 -5.77 5.94
CA LEU A 130 -2.77 -6.23 4.57
C LEU A 130 -3.49 -7.57 4.51
N LYS A 131 -4.57 -7.64 3.73
CA LYS A 131 -5.29 -8.88 3.44
C LYS A 131 -5.01 -9.29 2.01
N VAL A 132 -4.35 -10.43 1.83
CA VAL A 132 -4.00 -10.97 0.51
C VAL A 132 -4.15 -12.48 0.53
N ASN A 133 -4.78 -13.06 -0.49
CA ASN A 133 -5.00 -14.50 -0.61
C ASN A 133 -5.65 -15.17 0.62
N GLY A 134 -6.56 -14.45 1.31
CA GLY A 134 -7.22 -14.94 2.51
C GLY A 134 -6.38 -14.84 3.79
N GLU A 135 -5.10 -14.48 3.70
CA GLU A 135 -4.26 -14.22 4.87
C GLU A 135 -4.36 -12.76 5.30
N THR A 136 -4.47 -12.52 6.61
CA THR A 136 -4.35 -11.19 7.21
C THR A 136 -2.96 -11.05 7.80
N ASN A 137 -2.21 -10.08 7.29
CA ASN A 137 -0.89 -9.72 7.79
C ASN A 137 -1.00 -8.37 8.48
N GLU A 138 -0.62 -8.31 9.75
CA GLU A 138 -0.61 -7.08 10.53
C GLU A 138 0.82 -6.64 10.79
N TYR A 139 1.07 -5.36 10.59
CA TYR A 139 2.38 -4.75 10.71
C TYR A 139 2.31 -3.51 11.58
N LYS A 140 3.31 -3.34 12.44
CA LYS A 140 3.66 -2.06 13.02
C LYS A 140 4.63 -1.34 12.08
N VAL A 141 4.29 -0.11 11.72
CA VAL A 141 5.13 0.72 10.85
C VAL A 141 6.19 1.42 11.69
N LEU A 142 7.45 1.14 11.35
CA LEU A 142 8.64 1.76 11.92
C LEU A 142 9.07 2.91 11.01
N THR A 143 9.22 4.11 11.58
CA THR A 143 9.70 5.28 10.84
C THR A 143 11.22 5.42 10.99
N HIS A 144 11.87 5.89 9.93
CA HIS A 144 13.32 6.10 9.89
C HIS A 144 13.66 7.58 9.64
N LYS A 145 14.93 7.93 9.86
CA LYS A 145 15.46 9.26 9.49
C LYS A 145 15.33 9.51 7.98
N ASP A 146 15.52 8.47 7.17
CA ASP A 146 15.20 8.51 5.76
C ASP A 146 13.67 8.41 5.60
N ARG A 147 13.04 9.53 5.25
CA ARG A 147 11.58 9.66 5.13
C ARG A 147 10.99 8.86 3.97
N LYS A 148 11.82 8.29 3.10
CA LYS A 148 11.37 7.44 1.98
C LYS A 148 11.38 5.96 2.32
N ILE A 149 11.79 5.59 3.54
CA ILE A 149 11.91 4.21 3.98
C ILE A 149 11.03 3.97 5.19
N LEU A 150 10.23 2.91 5.10
CA LEU A 150 9.39 2.43 6.18
C LEU A 150 9.82 1.00 6.51
N GLY A 151 9.94 0.71 7.80
CA GLY A 151 10.00 -0.66 8.30
C GLY A 151 8.60 -1.18 8.58
N LEU A 152 8.32 -2.43 8.24
CA LEU A 152 7.09 -3.14 8.59
C LEU A 152 7.47 -4.29 9.52
N GLU A 153 7.19 -4.12 10.81
CA GLU A 153 7.45 -5.12 11.85
C GLU A 153 6.21 -5.99 12.03
N GLN A 154 6.36 -7.31 11.92
CA GLN A 154 5.29 -8.28 12.13
C GLN A 154 5.67 -9.21 13.28
N ASP A 155 4.80 -9.28 14.29
CA ASP A 155 4.91 -10.25 15.37
C ASP A 155 4.09 -11.50 15.03
N LEU A 156 4.79 -12.62 14.86
CA LEU A 156 4.25 -13.92 14.51
C LEU A 156 4.27 -14.90 15.69
N THR A 157 4.65 -14.44 16.90
CA THR A 157 4.86 -15.30 18.07
C THR A 157 3.62 -16.14 18.39
N THR A 158 2.44 -15.52 18.47
CA THR A 158 1.17 -16.22 18.74
C THR A 158 0.85 -17.26 17.65
N ARG A 159 1.13 -16.96 16.37
CA ARG A 159 0.90 -17.89 15.26
C ARG A 159 1.78 -19.14 15.41
N TYR A 160 3.08 -18.95 15.66
CA TYR A 160 4.01 -20.09 15.81
C TYR A 160 3.80 -20.85 17.12
N GLN A 161 3.36 -20.20 18.20
CA GLN A 161 2.93 -20.89 19.43
C GLN A 161 1.75 -21.83 19.17
N ALA A 162 0.76 -21.40 18.38
CA ALA A 162 -0.39 -22.21 18.01
C ALA A 162 -0.02 -23.39 17.09
N LEU A 163 0.90 -23.17 16.14
CA LEU A 163 1.36 -24.21 15.21
C LEU A 163 2.28 -25.25 15.86
N HIS A 164 3.00 -24.87 16.92
CA HIS A 164 3.99 -25.71 17.58
C HIS A 164 3.80 -25.73 19.10
N PRO A 165 2.68 -26.27 19.59
CA PRO A 165 2.38 -26.31 21.02
C PRO A 165 3.48 -27.05 21.78
N GLY A 166 3.90 -26.49 22.92
CA GLY A 166 4.92 -27.09 23.79
C GLY A 166 6.37 -26.98 23.29
N LYS A 167 6.64 -26.30 22.17
CA LYS A 167 8.00 -26.14 21.62
C LYS A 167 8.79 -24.96 22.18
N GLY A 168 8.27 -24.28 23.20
CA GLY A 168 8.95 -23.15 23.85
C GLY A 168 9.16 -21.96 22.91
N VAL A 169 8.13 -21.59 22.14
CA VAL A 169 8.17 -20.40 21.26
C VAL A 169 7.98 -19.15 22.11
N GLU A 170 9.03 -18.33 22.22
CA GLU A 170 9.03 -17.10 23.02
C GLU A 170 8.93 -15.84 22.17
N LEU A 171 9.54 -15.84 20.98
CA LEU A 171 9.55 -14.68 20.08
C LEU A 171 9.70 -15.13 18.63
N VAL A 172 8.84 -14.64 17.75
CA VAL A 172 9.02 -14.72 16.30
C VAL A 172 8.62 -13.38 15.70
N VAL A 173 9.60 -12.55 15.34
CA VAL A 173 9.37 -11.22 14.77
C VAL A 173 10.14 -11.08 13.47
N THR A 174 9.48 -10.52 12.46
CA THR A 174 10.12 -10.11 11.21
C THR A 174 10.06 -8.60 11.06
N VAL A 175 11.06 -8.03 10.40
CA VAL A 175 11.03 -6.64 9.92
C VAL A 175 11.40 -6.64 8.47
N GLU A 176 10.52 -6.11 7.62
CA GLU A 176 10.79 -5.85 6.22
C GLU A 176 10.81 -4.35 5.94
N TYR A 177 11.43 -3.95 4.83
CA TYR A 177 11.56 -2.54 4.49
C TYR A 177 10.95 -2.27 3.13
N VAL A 178 10.24 -1.15 3.01
CA VAL A 178 9.64 -0.68 1.77
C VAL A 178 10.08 0.73 1.45
N GLN A 179 10.23 1.02 0.16
CA GLN A 179 10.53 2.34 -0.36
C GLN A 179 9.24 3.03 -0.80
N ASP A 180 8.72 3.95 0.00
CA ASP A 180 7.87 5.09 -0.37
C ASP A 180 7.43 5.88 0.89
N GLN A 181 6.62 6.93 0.72
CA GLN A 181 5.87 7.58 1.79
C GLN A 181 4.71 6.70 2.31
N LEU A 182 4.12 7.09 3.44
CA LEU A 182 2.93 6.44 4.00
C LEU A 182 1.79 6.39 2.96
N PRO A 183 1.01 5.29 2.90
CA PRO A 183 -0.11 5.20 1.98
C PRO A 183 -1.22 6.14 2.45
N PRO A 184 -2.26 6.39 1.64
CA PRO A 184 -3.47 7.04 2.14
C PRO A 184 -4.03 6.22 3.31
N GLY A 185 -4.51 6.90 4.34
CA GLY A 185 -5.15 6.31 5.51
C GLY A 185 -6.05 7.32 6.20
#